data_AF-A0A7C8YN09-F1
#
_entry.id   AF-A0A7C8YN09-F1
#
_cell.length_a   1.000
_cell.length_b   1.000
_cell.length_c   1.000
_cell.angle_alpha   90.00
_cell.angle_beta   90.00
_cell.angle_gamma   90.00
#
_symmetry.space_group_name_H-M   'P 1'
#
loop_
_entity.id
_entity.type
_entity.pdbx_description
1 polymer ?
#
loop_
_entity_poly.entity_id
_entity_poly.type
_entity_poly.pdbx_seq_one_letter_code
_entity_poly.pdbx_strand_id
1 'polypeptide(L)'
;GKRVWMMGDDTWLQLFPHHFNNSFPYPSFNVKDLDTVDNGCVEHLLPSLYEGNWDVLIAHFLGVDHAGHIFGVDTKPMIQKLEQYNDIVEEVVKVLKSQSGPGGLHENTFLVVMGDHAQTLNGDHGGGSPEEVETSIFAMSLKPVPTVLPHELDSVSCGLNMEAKQICIGTVEQLDFAATMSAMLG
;
A
#
# COMPACT_ATOMS: atom_id res chain seq x y z
N GLY A 1 13.82 -15.17 -12.35
CA GLY A 1 12.75 -14.71 -11.45
C GLY A 1 12.26 -13.36 -11.92
N LYS A 2 11.26 -12.80 -11.23
CA LYS A 2 10.83 -11.40 -11.41
C LYS A 2 11.89 -10.45 -10.85
N ARG A 3 11.99 -9.24 -11.40
CA ARG A 3 12.85 -8.16 -10.91
C ARG A 3 12.11 -7.41 -9.79
N VAL A 4 12.57 -7.54 -8.54
CA VAL A 4 11.88 -6.95 -7.38
C VAL A 4 12.70 -5.81 -6.81
N TRP A 5 12.06 -4.66 -6.64
CA TRP A 5 12.64 -3.47 -6.02
C TRP A 5 11.91 -3.18 -4.71
N MET A 6 12.67 -2.85 -3.67
CA MET A 6 12.13 -2.60 -2.33
C MET A 6 12.71 -1.32 -1.73
N MET A 7 11.88 -0.51 -1.10
CA MET A 7 12.28 0.67 -0.33
C MET A 7 11.51 0.71 0.98
N GLY A 8 12.17 1.17 2.04
CA GLY A 8 11.57 1.30 3.37
C GLY A 8 12.32 0.53 4.44
N ASP A 9 11.58 -0.12 5.34
CA ASP A 9 12.10 -0.83 6.51
C ASP A 9 13.24 -1.83 6.21
N ASP A 10 14.42 -1.59 6.79
CA ASP A 10 15.61 -2.43 6.62
C ASP A 10 15.48 -3.89 7.11
N THR A 11 14.46 -4.21 7.91
CA THR A 11 14.21 -5.59 8.38
C THR A 11 13.93 -6.56 7.23
N TRP A 12 13.34 -6.07 6.13
CA TRP A 12 13.11 -6.86 4.91
C TRP A 12 14.40 -7.45 4.34
N LEU A 13 15.52 -6.71 4.40
CA LEU A 13 16.80 -7.22 3.92
C LEU A 13 17.42 -8.25 4.87
N GLN A 14 17.09 -8.17 6.16
CA GLN A 14 17.55 -9.14 7.14
C GLN A 14 16.82 -10.47 6.97
N LEU A 15 15.52 -10.42 6.66
CA LEU A 15 14.66 -11.59 6.44
C LEU A 15 14.83 -12.19 5.04
N PHE A 16 14.99 -11.35 4.01
CA PHE A 16 14.99 -11.75 2.60
C PHE A 16 16.23 -11.23 1.83
N PRO A 17 17.47 -11.53 2.27
CA PRO A 17 18.71 -10.87 1.80
C PRO A 17 19.05 -11.03 0.32
N HIS A 18 18.38 -11.93 -0.40
CA HIS A 18 18.66 -12.26 -1.81
C HIS A 18 17.43 -12.16 -2.72
N HIS A 19 16.32 -11.57 -2.24
CA HIS A 19 15.07 -11.52 -3.00
C HIS A 19 14.91 -10.23 -3.82
N PHE A 20 15.73 -9.19 -3.55
CA PHE A 20 15.63 -7.89 -4.21
C PHE A 20 16.77 -7.66 -5.20
N ASN A 21 16.41 -7.21 -6.40
CA ASN A 21 17.36 -6.80 -7.43
C ASN A 21 17.90 -5.40 -7.17
N ASN A 22 17.12 -4.56 -6.51
CA ASN A 22 17.50 -3.24 -6.03
C ASN A 22 16.78 -2.98 -4.71
N SER A 23 17.44 -2.30 -3.78
CA SER A 23 16.85 -2.03 -2.45
C SER A 23 17.34 -0.72 -1.85
N PHE A 24 16.44 0.02 -1.21
CA PHE A 24 16.72 1.27 -0.50
C PHE A 24 16.23 1.15 0.96
N PRO A 25 17.01 0.48 1.83
CA PRO A 25 16.64 0.23 3.22
C PRO A 25 16.88 1.45 4.11
N TYR A 26 16.02 1.65 5.09
CA TYR A 26 16.12 2.70 6.11
C TYR A 26 15.96 2.11 7.52
N PRO A 27 16.71 2.62 8.53
CA PRO A 27 16.61 2.10 9.90
C PRO A 27 15.19 2.25 10.47
N SER A 28 14.59 1.16 10.93
CA SER A 28 13.17 1.13 11.33
C SER A 28 12.92 1.18 12.84
N PHE A 29 13.88 0.78 13.68
CA PHE A 29 13.64 0.61 15.13
C PHE A 29 13.48 1.91 15.93
N ASN A 30 13.70 3.08 15.33
CA ASN A 30 13.46 4.35 16.02
C ASN A 30 12.00 4.79 15.86
N VAL A 31 11.12 4.30 16.72
CA VAL A 31 9.68 4.63 16.73
C VAL A 31 9.37 6.13 16.89
N LYS A 32 10.34 6.96 17.29
CA LYS A 32 10.14 8.43 17.36
C LYS A 32 10.38 9.13 16.03
N ASP A 33 10.93 8.43 15.06
CA ASP A 33 11.14 8.94 13.71
C ASP A 33 9.91 8.64 12.87
N LEU A 34 9.18 9.68 12.48
CA LEU A 34 8.00 9.53 11.63
C LEU A 34 8.32 9.69 10.15
N ASP A 35 9.52 10.14 9.79
CA ASP A 35 9.76 10.82 8.52
C ASP A 35 10.87 10.21 7.68
N THR A 36 11.94 9.70 8.28
CA THR A 36 13.12 9.25 7.51
C THR A 36 12.77 8.12 6.55
N VAL A 37 12.05 7.10 7.03
CA VAL A 37 11.67 5.94 6.21
C VAL A 37 10.67 6.35 5.14
N ASP A 38 9.65 7.12 5.50
CA ASP A 38 8.60 7.55 4.57
C ASP A 38 9.15 8.45 3.45
N ASN A 39 9.97 9.44 3.81
CA ASN A 39 10.61 10.33 2.84
C ASN A 39 11.58 9.57 1.94
N GLY A 40 12.31 8.60 2.51
CA GLY A 40 13.18 7.70 1.77
C GLY A 40 12.43 6.84 0.77
N CYS A 41 11.25 6.33 1.15
CA CYS A 41 10.34 5.65 0.23
C CYS A 41 9.94 6.58 -0.93
N VAL A 42 9.51 7.82 -0.65
CA VAL A 42 9.10 8.78 -1.68
C VAL A 42 10.24 9.14 -2.63
N GLU A 43 11.44 9.38 -2.09
CA GLU A 43 12.64 9.73 -2.84
C GLU A 43 12.98 8.71 -3.93
N HIS A 44 12.72 7.42 -3.67
CA HIS A 44 13.01 6.35 -4.62
C HIS A 44 11.78 5.86 -5.40
N LEU A 45 10.59 5.88 -4.81
CA LEU A 45 9.37 5.37 -5.41
C LEU A 45 9.01 6.17 -6.67
N LEU A 46 8.89 7.50 -6.56
CA LEU A 46 8.39 8.33 -7.66
C LEU A 46 9.32 8.30 -8.90
N PRO A 47 10.66 8.42 -8.76
CA PRO A 47 11.54 8.24 -9.92
C PRO A 47 11.44 6.85 -10.52
N SER A 48 11.36 5.79 -9.69
CA SER A 48 11.28 4.40 -10.15
C SER A 48 10.04 4.12 -11.00
N LEU A 49 8.94 4.85 -10.80
CA LEU A 49 7.76 4.73 -11.66
C LEU A 49 8.05 5.12 -13.11
N TYR A 50 9.01 6.00 -13.37
CA TYR A 50 9.43 6.33 -14.73
C TYR A 50 10.46 5.36 -15.31
N GLU A 51 10.84 4.33 -14.54
CA GLU A 51 11.76 3.28 -14.93
C GLU A 51 11.01 1.98 -15.27
N GLY A 52 11.41 1.28 -16.35
CA GLY A 52 10.83 -0.01 -16.76
C GLY A 52 11.64 -1.24 -16.34
N ASN A 53 12.56 -1.06 -15.40
CA ASN A 53 13.57 -2.06 -15.01
C ASN A 53 13.16 -2.92 -13.79
N TRP A 54 11.89 -2.87 -13.36
CA TRP A 54 11.31 -3.71 -12.32
C TRP A 54 10.06 -4.44 -12.83
N ASP A 55 9.71 -5.55 -12.17
CA ASP A 55 8.45 -6.27 -12.36
C ASP A 55 7.55 -6.17 -11.12
N VAL A 56 8.15 -5.96 -9.94
CA VAL A 56 7.46 -5.67 -8.68
C VAL A 56 8.19 -4.54 -7.96
N LEU A 57 7.47 -3.52 -7.51
CA LEU A 57 7.97 -2.37 -6.77
C LEU A 57 7.25 -2.32 -5.42
N ILE A 58 8.01 -2.35 -4.32
CA ILE A 58 7.48 -2.37 -2.94
C ILE A 58 8.00 -1.12 -2.22
N ALA A 59 7.09 -0.32 -1.68
CA ALA A 59 7.40 0.79 -0.78
C ALA A 59 6.72 0.55 0.58
N HIS A 60 7.52 0.37 1.62
CA HIS A 60 7.07 -0.01 2.96
C HIS A 60 7.25 1.16 3.93
N PHE A 61 6.17 1.86 4.21
CA PHE A 61 6.13 3.05 5.05
C PHE A 61 5.91 2.70 6.52
N LEU A 62 6.34 3.56 7.46
CA LEU A 62 6.25 3.31 8.91
C LEU A 62 5.61 4.47 9.69
N GLY A 63 5.54 5.68 9.12
CA GLY A 63 5.18 6.87 9.88
C GLY A 63 3.80 6.84 10.54
N VAL A 64 2.80 6.18 9.94
CA VAL A 64 1.47 5.98 10.56
C VAL A 64 1.54 5.07 11.79
N ASP A 65 2.30 3.98 11.74
CA ASP A 65 2.49 3.09 12.89
C ASP A 65 3.19 3.84 14.04
N HIS A 66 4.32 4.47 13.71
CA HIS A 66 5.11 5.23 14.68
C HIS A 66 4.32 6.40 15.29
N ALA A 67 3.50 7.11 14.50
CA ALA A 67 2.65 8.18 15.03
C ALA A 67 1.63 7.64 16.03
N GLY A 68 1.10 6.46 15.74
CA GLY A 68 0.26 5.67 16.63
C GLY A 68 0.88 5.44 17.99
N HIS A 69 2.02 4.75 18.04
CA HIS A 69 2.73 4.42 19.29
C HIS A 69 3.11 5.63 20.13
N ILE A 70 3.54 6.71 19.48
CA ILE A 70 4.13 7.86 20.18
C ILE A 70 3.07 8.86 20.63
N PHE A 71 2.02 9.05 19.84
CA PHE A 71 1.04 10.12 20.08
C PHE A 71 -0.38 9.61 20.27
N GLY A 72 -0.73 8.42 19.76
CA GLY A 72 -2.10 7.94 19.64
C GLY A 72 -2.77 8.40 18.34
N VAL A 73 -3.86 7.74 17.98
CA VAL A 73 -4.47 7.89 16.63
C VAL A 73 -5.28 9.16 16.46
N ASP A 74 -5.90 9.68 17.53
CA ASP A 74 -6.68 10.93 17.48
C ASP A 74 -5.78 12.14 17.80
N THR A 75 -4.73 12.31 16.99
CA THR A 75 -3.74 13.36 17.19
C THR A 75 -3.32 14.02 15.88
N LYS A 76 -2.80 15.26 16.01
CA LYS A 76 -2.28 16.02 14.86
C LYS A 76 -1.17 15.27 14.11
N PRO A 77 -0.17 14.63 14.76
CA PRO A 77 0.83 13.84 14.04
C PRO A 77 0.23 12.70 13.19
N MET A 78 -0.77 11.98 13.70
CA MET A 78 -1.46 10.95 12.93
C MET A 78 -2.15 11.54 11.69
N ILE A 79 -2.90 12.62 11.87
CA ILE A 79 -3.58 13.32 10.75
C ILE A 79 -2.57 13.73 9.68
N GLN A 80 -1.45 14.32 10.09
CA GLN A 80 -0.40 14.76 9.15
C GLN A 80 0.22 13.59 8.37
N LYS A 81 0.39 12.42 9.00
CA LYS A 81 0.91 11.21 8.34
C LYS A 81 -0.10 10.63 7.35
N LEU A 82 -1.38 10.60 7.72
CA LEU A 82 -2.45 10.16 6.81
C LEU A 82 -2.61 11.10 5.62
N GLU A 83 -2.52 12.43 5.83
CA GLU A 83 -2.50 13.42 4.75
C GLU A 83 -1.29 13.21 3.82
N GLN A 84 -0.10 12.99 4.39
CA GLN A 84 1.09 12.67 3.61
C GLN A 84 0.90 11.40 2.76
N TYR A 85 0.34 10.32 3.34
CA TYR A 85 0.10 9.08 2.59
C TYR A 85 -0.93 9.27 1.48
N ASN A 86 -1.98 10.07 1.73
CA ASN A 86 -2.95 10.41 0.69
C ASN A 86 -2.28 11.12 -0.48
N ASP A 87 -1.47 12.16 -0.21
CA ASP A 87 -0.76 12.92 -1.24
C ASP A 87 0.17 12.01 -2.07
N ILE A 88 0.90 11.11 -1.40
CA ILE A 88 1.79 10.13 -2.08
C ILE A 88 0.97 9.20 -2.99
N VAL A 89 -0.15 8.65 -2.50
CA VAL A 89 -1.00 7.76 -3.31
C VAL A 89 -1.57 8.51 -4.51
N GLU A 90 -2.01 9.76 -4.34
CA GLU A 90 -2.49 10.60 -5.44
C GLU A 90 -1.40 10.84 -6.50
N GLU A 91 -0.17 11.12 -6.07
CA GLU A 91 0.97 11.29 -6.98
C GLU A 91 1.30 10.00 -7.73
N VAL A 92 1.37 8.86 -7.05
CA VAL A 92 1.60 7.54 -7.68
C VAL A 92 0.50 7.27 -8.71
N VAL A 93 -0.77 7.41 -8.33
CA VAL A 93 -1.91 7.19 -9.24
C VAL A 93 -1.84 8.11 -10.46
N LYS A 94 -1.46 9.37 -10.27
CA LYS A 94 -1.29 10.35 -11.36
C LYS A 94 -0.19 9.91 -12.33
N VAL A 95 0.97 9.48 -11.83
CA VAL A 95 2.06 8.99 -12.67
C VAL A 95 1.63 7.74 -13.44
N LEU A 96 1.06 6.75 -12.76
CA LEU A 96 0.58 5.50 -13.38
C LEU A 96 -0.40 5.78 -14.52
N LYS A 97 -1.43 6.59 -14.28
CA LYS A 97 -2.43 6.96 -15.31
C LYS A 97 -1.81 7.75 -16.47
N SER A 98 -0.84 8.61 -16.20
CA SER A 98 -0.20 9.41 -17.26
C SER A 98 0.60 8.57 -18.26
N GLN A 99 1.04 7.36 -17.86
CA GLN A 99 1.85 6.46 -18.68
C GLN A 99 1.12 5.16 -19.05
N SER A 100 -0.21 5.07 -18.83
CA SER A 100 -0.98 3.83 -19.05
C SER A 100 -1.59 3.70 -20.46
N GLY A 101 -1.27 4.59 -21.40
CA GLY A 101 -1.74 4.48 -22.78
C GLY A 101 -1.18 3.25 -23.51
N PRO A 102 -1.71 2.87 -24.69
CA PRO A 102 -1.21 1.73 -25.45
C PRO A 102 0.29 1.80 -25.73
N GLY A 103 1.06 0.78 -25.33
CA GLY A 103 2.53 0.76 -25.40
C GLY A 103 3.23 1.65 -24.37
N GLY A 104 2.49 2.26 -23.44
CA GLY A 104 3.01 3.07 -22.35
C GLY A 104 3.61 2.22 -21.23
N LEU A 105 4.45 2.84 -20.40
CA LEU A 105 5.20 2.17 -19.34
C LEU A 105 4.30 1.42 -18.35
N HIS A 106 3.10 1.95 -18.10
CA HIS A 106 2.16 1.41 -17.12
C HIS A 106 0.88 0.86 -17.76
N GLU A 107 0.91 0.49 -19.05
CA GLU A 107 -0.24 -0.12 -19.74
C GLU A 107 -0.74 -1.38 -18.99
N ASN A 108 0.17 -2.13 -18.37
CA ASN A 108 -0.11 -3.39 -17.69
C ASN A 108 0.30 -3.36 -16.21
N THR A 109 0.09 -2.24 -15.53
CA THR A 109 0.40 -2.12 -14.08
C THR A 109 -0.84 -2.36 -13.23
N PHE A 110 -0.62 -2.96 -12.06
CA PHE A 110 -1.61 -3.12 -10.99
C PHE A 110 -1.03 -2.52 -9.71
N LEU A 111 -1.72 -1.53 -9.15
CA LEU A 111 -1.37 -0.89 -7.89
C LEU A 111 -2.19 -1.50 -6.76
N VAL A 112 -1.52 -1.83 -5.66
CA VAL A 112 -2.15 -2.21 -4.39
C VAL A 112 -1.56 -1.34 -3.29
N VAL A 113 -2.43 -0.77 -2.46
CA VAL A 113 -2.09 -0.05 -1.24
C VAL A 113 -2.88 -0.72 -0.13
N MET A 114 -2.21 -1.21 0.91
CA MET A 114 -2.86 -1.88 2.02
C MET A 114 -2.11 -1.62 3.31
N GLY A 115 -2.83 -1.65 4.44
CA GLY A 115 -2.19 -1.84 5.74
C GLY A 115 -1.92 -3.32 5.98
N ASP A 116 -0.84 -3.61 6.70
CA ASP A 116 -0.50 -4.92 7.24
C ASP A 116 -1.22 -5.18 8.57
N HIS A 117 -1.45 -4.14 9.37
CA HIS A 117 -2.34 -4.16 10.52
C HIS A 117 -3.08 -2.83 10.68
N ALA A 118 -3.91 -2.76 11.72
CA ALA A 118 -4.46 -1.51 12.22
C ALA A 118 -3.97 -1.32 13.68
N GLN A 119 -4.60 -0.46 14.46
CA GLN A 119 -4.15 -0.12 15.80
C GLN A 119 -5.29 0.41 16.66
N THR A 120 -5.19 0.18 17.98
CA THR A 120 -6.09 0.79 18.97
C THR A 120 -5.93 2.30 19.00
N LEU A 121 -6.83 3.00 19.71
CA LEU A 121 -6.75 4.47 19.87
C LEU A 121 -5.42 4.95 20.48
N ASN A 122 -4.76 4.11 21.28
CA ASN A 122 -3.49 4.41 21.94
C ASN A 122 -2.26 3.95 21.14
N GLY A 123 -2.45 3.36 19.95
CA GLY A 123 -1.36 2.90 19.08
C GLY A 123 -0.95 1.44 19.24
N ASP A 124 -1.56 0.69 20.17
CA ASP A 124 -1.25 -0.74 20.32
C ASP A 124 -1.78 -1.57 19.13
N HIS A 125 -1.04 -2.62 18.75
CA HIS A 125 -1.42 -3.54 17.67
C HIS A 125 -0.88 -4.99 17.87
N GLY A 126 -1.42 -5.72 18.84
CA GLY A 126 -1.13 -7.14 19.10
C GLY A 126 -2.08 -8.13 18.41
N GLY A 127 -3.12 -7.64 17.73
CA GLY A 127 -4.14 -8.44 17.06
C GLY A 127 -5.21 -9.03 17.99
N GLY A 128 -5.39 -8.45 19.18
CA GLY A 128 -6.35 -8.88 20.19
C GLY A 128 -7.75 -8.29 20.03
N SER A 129 -7.91 -7.22 19.23
CA SER A 129 -9.17 -6.56 18.97
C SER A 129 -9.44 -6.29 17.49
N PRO A 130 -10.72 -6.07 17.09
CA PRO A 130 -11.06 -5.68 15.71
C PRO A 130 -10.29 -4.46 15.22
N GLU A 131 -10.09 -3.45 16.08
CA GLU A 131 -9.34 -2.23 15.74
C GLU A 131 -7.88 -2.49 15.38
N GLU A 132 -7.30 -3.62 15.81
CA GLU A 132 -5.91 -3.99 15.52
C GLU A 132 -5.78 -4.81 14.23
N VAL A 133 -6.86 -5.46 13.77
CA VAL A 133 -6.85 -6.40 12.63
C VAL A 133 -7.65 -5.92 11.42
N GLU A 134 -8.57 -4.97 11.61
CA GLU A 134 -9.37 -4.39 10.54
C GLU A 134 -8.62 -3.24 9.87
N THR A 135 -8.06 -3.51 8.70
CA THR A 135 -7.34 -2.52 7.89
C THR A 135 -7.95 -2.35 6.50
N SER A 136 -7.44 -1.40 5.74
CA SER A 136 -7.95 -1.06 4.41
C SER A 136 -7.05 -1.60 3.30
N ILE A 137 -7.68 -1.89 2.16
CA ILE A 137 -7.01 -2.18 0.90
C ILE A 137 -7.62 -1.32 -0.21
N PHE A 138 -6.76 -0.72 -1.01
CA PHE A 138 -7.08 -0.02 -2.24
C PHE A 138 -6.32 -0.69 -3.39
N ALA A 139 -7.02 -1.03 -4.47
CA ALA A 139 -6.43 -1.67 -5.63
C ALA A 139 -6.90 -1.00 -6.93
N MET A 140 -5.97 -0.83 -7.88
CA MET A 140 -6.23 -0.19 -9.17
C MET A 140 -5.47 -0.90 -10.29
N SER A 141 -6.21 -1.43 -11.28
CA SER A 141 -5.63 -1.96 -12.52
C SER A 141 -5.64 -0.89 -13.61
N LEU A 142 -4.49 -0.69 -14.25
CA LEU A 142 -4.36 0.17 -15.44
C LEU A 142 -4.68 -0.62 -16.72
N LYS A 143 -4.51 -1.94 -16.67
CA LYS A 143 -4.96 -2.85 -17.72
C LYS A 143 -6.49 -2.91 -17.73
N PRO A 144 -7.16 -2.76 -18.89
CA PRO A 144 -8.59 -3.02 -19.01
C PRO A 144 -8.91 -4.45 -18.58
N VAL A 145 -9.70 -4.60 -17.51
CA VAL A 145 -10.13 -5.91 -17.03
C VAL A 145 -11.32 -6.36 -17.87
N PRO A 146 -11.31 -7.58 -18.46
CA PRO A 146 -12.49 -8.14 -19.12
C PRO A 146 -13.65 -8.21 -18.13
N THR A 147 -14.72 -7.50 -18.41
CA THR A 147 -15.88 -7.33 -17.53
C THR A 147 -16.69 -8.61 -17.43
N VAL A 148 -16.30 -9.51 -16.52
CA VAL A 148 -17.22 -10.37 -15.76
C VAL A 148 -16.56 -10.60 -14.40
N LEU A 149 -16.93 -9.82 -13.38
CA LEU A 149 -16.69 -10.22 -12.01
C LEU A 149 -17.65 -11.38 -11.71
N PRO A 150 -17.19 -12.50 -11.15
CA PRO A 150 -18.09 -13.58 -10.72
C PRO A 150 -19.14 -13.05 -9.76
N HIS A 151 -20.39 -13.52 -9.89
CA HIS A 151 -21.50 -13.20 -8.98
C HIS A 151 -21.18 -13.57 -7.51
N GLU A 152 -20.17 -14.41 -7.27
CA GLU A 152 -19.70 -14.80 -5.94
C GLU A 152 -18.91 -13.68 -5.22
N LEU A 153 -18.48 -12.63 -5.93
CA LEU A 153 -17.93 -11.40 -5.32
C LEU A 153 -19.02 -10.44 -4.80
N ASP A 154 -20.30 -10.82 -4.82
CA ASP A 154 -21.43 -10.00 -4.37
C ASP A 154 -21.55 -9.86 -2.83
N SER A 155 -20.59 -10.33 -2.03
CA SER A 155 -20.50 -10.03 -0.59
C SER A 155 -20.11 -8.57 -0.30
N VAL A 156 -20.49 -7.68 -1.20
CA VAL A 156 -20.13 -6.28 -1.21
C VAL A 156 -21.33 -5.48 -0.71
N SER A 157 -21.16 -4.85 0.45
CA SER A 157 -22.16 -3.96 1.01
C SER A 157 -22.08 -2.62 0.29
N CYS A 158 -23.07 -2.33 -0.54
CA CYS A 158 -23.15 -1.06 -1.26
C CYS A 158 -24.04 -0.05 -0.53
N GLY A 159 -23.53 1.15 -0.31
CA GLY A 159 -24.23 2.30 0.27
C GLY A 159 -23.91 3.59 -0.48
N LEU A 160 -24.47 4.71 -0.03
CA LEU A 160 -24.11 6.04 -0.52
C LEU A 160 -23.11 6.68 0.43
N ASN A 161 -22.07 7.31 -0.10
CA ASN A 161 -21.18 8.15 0.68
C ASN A 161 -21.81 9.53 0.98
N MET A 162 -21.08 10.40 1.70
CA MET A 162 -21.56 11.74 2.06
C MET A 162 -21.86 12.64 0.84
N GLU A 163 -21.35 12.29 -0.34
CA GLU A 163 -21.59 12.99 -1.62
C GLU A 163 -22.68 12.31 -2.48
N ALA A 164 -23.43 11.37 -1.91
CA ALA A 164 -24.43 10.56 -2.63
C ALA A 164 -23.86 9.74 -3.81
N LYS A 165 -22.56 9.40 -3.77
CA LYS A 165 -21.96 8.42 -4.69
C LYS A 165 -22.08 7.02 -4.11
N GLN A 166 -22.44 6.06 -4.95
CA GLN A 166 -22.48 4.66 -4.55
C GLN A 166 -21.06 4.17 -4.25
N ILE A 167 -20.85 3.72 -3.02
CA ILE A 167 -19.63 3.03 -2.56
C ILE A 167 -20.02 1.62 -2.18
N CYS A 168 -19.18 0.68 -2.57
CA CYS A 168 -19.37 -0.74 -2.40
C CYS A 168 -18.17 -1.26 -1.61
N ILE A 169 -18.41 -1.78 -0.40
CA ILE A 169 -17.36 -2.26 0.51
C ILE A 169 -17.41 -3.78 0.52
N GLY A 170 -16.34 -4.40 0.07
CA GLY A 170 -16.08 -5.83 0.27
C GLY A 170 -15.04 -6.04 1.36
N THR A 171 -14.96 -7.27 1.87
CA THR A 171 -13.92 -7.70 2.81
C THR A 171 -13.11 -8.83 2.20
N VAL A 172 -11.83 -8.89 2.55
CA VAL A 172 -10.93 -10.01 2.21
C VAL A 172 -10.05 -10.27 3.43
N GLU A 173 -9.83 -11.54 3.73
CA GLU A 173 -8.90 -11.94 4.79
C GLU A 173 -7.46 -11.75 4.28
N GLN A 174 -6.58 -11.13 5.08
CA GLN A 174 -5.18 -10.95 4.67
C GLN A 174 -4.47 -12.28 4.38
N LEU A 175 -4.89 -13.37 5.01
CA LEU A 175 -4.37 -14.72 4.76
C LEU A 175 -4.57 -15.18 3.30
N ASP A 176 -5.55 -14.60 2.61
CA ASP A 176 -5.84 -14.87 1.19
C ASP A 176 -5.05 -13.97 0.24
N PHE A 177 -4.24 -13.03 0.74
CA PHE A 177 -3.48 -12.08 -0.09
C PHE A 177 -2.59 -12.79 -1.11
N ALA A 178 -1.77 -13.76 -0.67
CA ALA A 178 -0.83 -14.43 -1.55
C ALA A 178 -1.53 -15.20 -2.69
N ALA A 179 -2.61 -15.93 -2.37
CA ALA A 179 -3.40 -16.66 -3.36
C ALA A 179 -4.11 -15.69 -4.33
N THR A 180 -4.67 -14.60 -3.82
CA THR A 180 -5.35 -13.56 -4.60
C THR A 180 -4.38 -12.89 -5.57
N MET A 181 -3.22 -12.45 -5.09
CA MET A 181 -2.19 -11.82 -5.93
C MET A 181 -1.62 -12.78 -6.96
N SER A 182 -1.41 -14.05 -6.61
CA SER A 182 -0.99 -15.07 -7.57
C SER A 182 -2.02 -15.27 -8.68
N ALA A 183 -3.32 -15.26 -8.37
CA ALA A 183 -4.38 -15.39 -9.37
C ALA A 183 -4.47 -14.14 -10.28
N MET A 184 -4.27 -12.94 -9.72
CA MET A 184 -4.33 -11.68 -10.47
C MET A 184 -3.14 -11.46 -11.38
N LEU A 185 -1.94 -11.89 -10.97
CA LEU A 185 -0.70 -11.69 -11.72
C LEU A 185 -0.41 -12.79 -12.76
N GLY A 186 -1.10 -13.94 -12.67
CA GLY A 186 -0.90 -15.11 -13.53
C GLY A 186 0.43 -15.82 -13.31
#